data_AF-A0A836P6P7-F1
#
_entry.id   AF-A0A836P6P7-F1
#
_cell.length_a   1.000
_cell.length_b   1.000
_cell.length_c   1.000
_cell.angle_alpha   90.00
_cell.angle_beta   90.00
_cell.angle_gamma   90.00
#
_symmetry.space_group_name_H-M   'P 1'
#
loop_
_entity.id
_entity.type
_entity.pdbx_description
1 polymer ?
#
loop_
_entity_poly.entity_id
_entity_poly.type
_entity_poly.pdbx_seq_one_letter_code
_entity_poly.pdbx_strand_id
1 'polypeptide(L)'
;MANAQRPVSIYATNKNAGVKAILVQNVNVRSGWNCTQVPSNGKSTTLATVIVGSTFQVRGFSTTDCRLGTALKALNQPIFTVGNGYQVFIHVNGTIQVAQ
;
A
#
# COMPACT_ATOMS: atom_id res chain seq x y z
N MET A 1 28.98 -8.46 -2.23
CA MET A 1 28.65 -7.04 -1.97
C MET A 1 27.26 -7.03 -1.36
N ALA A 2 27.11 -6.62 -0.10
CA ALA A 2 25.79 -6.50 0.51
C ALA A 2 25.05 -5.36 -0.20
N ASN A 3 24.08 -5.70 -1.05
CA ASN A 3 23.21 -4.70 -1.67
C ASN A 3 22.41 -4.08 -0.53
N ALA A 4 22.79 -2.87 -0.09
CA ALA A 4 22.14 -2.21 1.03
C ALA A 4 20.64 -2.10 0.70
N GLN A 5 19.80 -2.70 1.54
CA GLN A 5 18.35 -2.59 1.44
C GLN A 5 17.99 -1.11 1.56
N ARG A 6 17.55 -0.51 0.44
CA ARG A 6 17.19 0.91 0.39
C ARG A 6 15.71 1.08 0.72
N PRO A 7 15.36 2.00 1.65
CA PRO A 7 13.97 2.36 1.88
C PRO A 7 13.43 3.17 0.69
N VAL A 8 12.19 2.89 0.31
CA VAL A 8 11.43 3.55 -0.76
C VAL A 8 10.15 4.11 -0.16
N SER A 9 9.87 5.38 -0.43
CA SER A 9 8.68 6.06 0.04
C SER A 9 7.45 5.59 -0.73
N ILE A 10 6.35 5.30 -0.01
CA ILE A 10 5.06 5.01 -0.61
C ILE A 10 4.10 6.18 -0.34
N TYR A 11 3.38 6.59 -1.38
CA TYR A 11 2.28 7.55 -1.27
C TYR A 11 0.99 6.91 -1.76
N ALA A 12 -0.12 7.20 -1.09
CA ALA A 12 -1.43 6.79 -1.55
C ALA A 12 -2.36 7.97 -1.77
N THR A 13 -3.04 8.00 -2.92
CA THR A 13 -4.10 8.96 -3.22
C THR A 13 -5.43 8.23 -3.23
N ASN A 14 -6.32 8.59 -2.30
CA ASN A 14 -7.63 7.95 -2.19
C ASN A 14 -8.75 8.87 -2.71
N LYS A 15 -9.47 8.38 -3.74
CA LYS A 15 -10.69 8.99 -4.28
C LYS A 15 -11.93 8.12 -4.06
N ASN A 16 -11.80 6.98 -3.38
CA ASN A 16 -12.89 6.06 -3.09
C ASN A 16 -13.33 6.22 -1.62
N ALA A 17 -14.54 6.76 -1.42
CA ALA A 17 -15.10 7.00 -0.08
C ALA A 17 -15.33 5.73 0.74
N GLY A 18 -15.44 4.57 0.09
CA GLY A 18 -15.54 3.27 0.75
C GLY A 18 -14.22 2.81 1.38
N VAL A 19 -13.08 3.39 0.98
CA VAL A 19 -11.76 3.07 1.51
C VAL A 19 -11.39 4.07 2.59
N LYS A 20 -11.05 3.57 3.77
CA LYS A 20 -10.59 4.36 4.92
C LYS A 20 -9.17 4.04 5.34
N ALA A 21 -8.67 2.84 5.02
CA ALA A 21 -7.28 2.46 5.25
C ALA A 21 -6.74 1.58 4.12
N ILE A 22 -5.42 1.60 3.97
CA ILE A 22 -4.66 0.73 3.08
C ILE A 22 -3.69 -0.09 3.91
N LEU A 23 -3.70 -1.40 3.67
CA LEU A 23 -2.70 -2.34 4.16
C LEU A 23 -1.65 -2.56 3.07
N VAL A 24 -0.38 -2.38 3.41
CA VAL A 24 0.75 -2.82 2.60
C VAL A 24 1.43 -3.96 3.36
N GLN A 25 1.42 -5.17 2.78
CA GLN A 25 1.95 -6.37 3.42
C GLN A 25 3.03 -7.01 2.55
N ASN A 26 4.21 -7.24 3.11
CA ASN A 26 5.24 -8.04 2.50
C ASN A 26 4.75 -9.48 2.36
N VAL A 27 4.76 -10.01 1.14
CA VAL A 27 4.20 -11.35 0.86
C VAL A 27 5.07 -12.47 1.44
N ASN A 28 6.37 -12.22 1.60
CA ASN A 28 7.34 -13.19 2.10
C ASN A 28 7.55 -13.07 3.62
N VAL A 29 7.09 -11.97 4.25
CA VAL A 29 7.27 -11.71 5.67
C VAL A 29 5.91 -11.44 6.30
N ARG A 30 5.34 -12.46 6.94
CA ARG A 30 3.96 -12.42 7.46
C ARG A 30 3.74 -11.31 8.51
N SER A 31 4.77 -10.98 9.30
CA SER A 31 4.78 -9.87 10.26
C SER A 31 5.07 -8.50 9.64
N GLY A 32 5.54 -8.46 8.39
CA GLY A 32 5.93 -7.25 7.68
C GLY A 32 4.75 -6.60 6.99
N TRP A 33 3.80 -6.08 7.77
CA TRP A 33 2.67 -5.33 7.24
C TRP A 33 2.50 -3.99 7.95
N ASN A 34 1.91 -3.03 7.24
CA ASN A 34 1.52 -1.76 7.81
C ASN A 34 0.15 -1.32 7.31
N CYS A 35 -0.69 -0.85 8.23
CA CYS A 35 -1.99 -0.29 7.94
C CYS A 35 -1.93 1.23 8.11
N THR A 36 -2.31 1.96 7.08
CA THR A 36 -2.32 3.42 7.10
C THR A 36 -3.71 3.92 6.75
N GLN A 37 -4.26 4.80 7.59
CA GLN A 37 -5.49 5.51 7.29
C GLN A 37 -5.28 6.42 6.08
N VAL A 38 -6.21 6.39 5.13
CA VAL A 38 -6.14 7.20 3.90
C VAL A 38 -7.46 7.97 3.71
N PRO A 39 -7.48 9.29 3.97
CA PRO A 39 -8.69 10.09 3.76
C PRO A 39 -9.09 10.11 2.28
N SER A 40 -10.38 9.92 1.99
CA SER A 40 -10.94 10.00 0.64
C SER A 40 -11.16 11.46 0.21
N ASN A 41 -10.10 12.25 0.14
CA ASN A 41 -10.14 13.66 -0.26
C ASN A 41 -9.31 13.95 -1.52
N GLY A 42 -8.82 12.91 -2.20
CA GLY A 42 -7.97 13.03 -3.39
C GLY A 42 -6.57 13.56 -3.13
N LYS A 43 -6.16 13.79 -1.87
CA LYS A 43 -4.80 14.18 -1.50
C LYS A 43 -3.93 12.94 -1.25
N SER A 44 -2.63 13.09 -1.50
CA SER A 44 -1.66 12.04 -1.22
C SER A 44 -1.36 11.93 0.27
N THR A 45 -1.34 10.71 0.77
CA THR A 45 -0.98 10.35 2.14
C THR A 45 0.29 9.52 2.12
N THR A 46 1.26 9.80 2.98
CA THR A 46 2.47 9.00 3.10
C THR A 46 2.17 7.71 3.86
N LEU A 47 2.64 6.58 3.34
CA LEU A 47 2.55 5.25 3.95
C LEU A 47 3.90 4.86 4.55
N ALA A 48 3.94 3.74 5.28
CA ALA A 48 5.22 3.18 5.70
C ALA A 48 6.12 2.89 4.50
N THR A 49 7.41 3.15 4.68
CA THR A 49 8.43 2.87 3.68
C THR A 49 8.55 1.37 3.45
N VAL A 50 8.91 1.01 2.22
CA VAL A 50 9.18 -0.37 1.81
C VAL A 50 10.62 -0.52 1.36
N ILE A 51 11.06 -1.75 1.11
CA ILE A 51 12.44 -2.03 0.79
C ILE A 51 12.54 -2.50 -0.67
N VAL A 52 13.53 -1.96 -1.40
CA VAL A 52 13.87 -2.39 -2.77
C VAL A 52 14.06 -3.91 -2.84
N GLY A 53 13.54 -4.53 -3.91
CA GLY A 53 13.65 -5.97 -4.16
C GLY A 53 12.67 -6.83 -3.35
N SER A 54 11.87 -6.23 -2.46
CA SER A 54 10.80 -6.95 -1.75
C SER A 54 9.47 -6.87 -2.48
N THR A 55 8.65 -7.91 -2.32
CA THR A 55 7.32 -8.01 -2.93
C THR A 55 6.24 -7.72 -1.89
N PHE A 56 5.29 -6.85 -2.24
CA PHE A 56 4.21 -6.41 -1.36
C PHE A 56 2.84 -6.58 -2.02
N GLN A 57 1.85 -6.89 -1.20
CA GLN A 57 0.45 -6.85 -1.56
C GLN A 57 -0.21 -5.63 -0.95
N VAL A 58 -1.08 -4.97 -1.72
CA VAL A 58 -1.90 -3.85 -1.26
C VAL A 58 -3.35 -4.28 -1.11
N ARG A 59 -3.99 -3.91 0.00
CA ARG A 59 -5.42 -4.14 0.24
C ARG A 59 -6.08 -2.90 0.81
N GLY A 60 -7.29 -2.57 0.35
CA GLY A 60 -8.10 -1.47 0.89
C GLY A 60 -9.14 -1.97 1.90
N PHE A 61 -9.41 -1.18 2.93
CA PHE A 61 -10.34 -1.49 4.02
C PHE A 61 -11.36 -0.37 4.20
N SER A 62 -12.58 -0.71 4.60
CA SER A 62 -13.64 0.26 4.96
C SER A 62 -13.57 0.75 6.41
N THR A 63 -12.61 0.24 7.17
CA THR A 63 -12.27 0.65 8.54
C THR A 63 -10.92 1.37 8.55
N THR A 64 -10.67 2.18 9.57
CA THR A 64 -9.36 2.85 9.76
C THR A 64 -8.29 1.90 10.33
N ASP A 65 -8.72 0.81 10.96
CA ASP A 65 -7.86 -0.27 11.44
C ASP A 65 -8.05 -1.54 10.60
N CYS A 66 -6.99 -1.98 9.93
CA CYS A 66 -6.99 -3.16 9.07
C CYS A 66 -7.06 -4.48 9.85
N ARG A 67 -6.80 -4.48 11.17
CA ARG A 67 -6.90 -5.67 12.04
C ARG A 67 -8.35 -6.01 12.38
N LEU A 68 -9.21 -4.99 12.40
CA LEU A 68 -10.61 -5.11 12.80
C LEU A 68 -11.56 -5.22 11.61
N GLY A 69 -11.05 -5.06 10.39
CA GLY A 69 -11.84 -5.04 9.17
C GLY A 69 -11.56 -6.23 8.24
N THR A 70 -12.43 -6.39 7.25
CA THR A 70 -12.17 -7.28 6.11
C THR A 70 -11.75 -6.43 4.91
N ALA A 71 -10.77 -6.91 4.14
CA ALA A 71 -10.36 -6.26 2.91
C ALA A 71 -11.54 -6.20 1.92
N LEU A 72 -11.69 -5.05 1.26
CA LEU A 72 -12.74 -4.84 0.27
C LEU A 72 -12.44 -5.66 -0.99
N LYS A 73 -13.13 -6.80 -1.14
CA LYS A 73 -12.92 -7.73 -2.28
C LYS A 73 -13.22 -7.12 -3.65
N ALA A 74 -14.09 -6.11 -3.70
CA ALA A 74 -14.40 -5.38 -4.93
C ALA A 74 -13.20 -4.57 -5.45
N LEU A 75 -12.25 -4.24 -4.58
CA LEU A 75 -10.96 -3.70 -5.00
C LEU A 75 -10.07 -4.86 -5.41
N ASN A 76 -9.40 -4.73 -6.54
CA ASN A 76 -8.24 -5.58 -6.82
C ASN A 76 -7.21 -5.43 -5.69
N GLN A 77 -6.45 -6.50 -5.45
CA GLN A 77 -5.45 -6.58 -4.38
C GLN A 77 -4.07 -6.72 -5.02
N PRO A 78 -3.54 -5.67 -5.67
CA PRO A 78 -2.35 -5.78 -6.50
C PRO A 78 -1.16 -6.24 -5.67
N ILE A 79 -0.35 -7.10 -6.29
CA ILE A 79 0.94 -7.53 -5.79
C ILE A 79 2.00 -6.88 -6.68
N PHE A 80 3.01 -6.26 -6.07
CA PHE A 80 4.09 -5.59 -6.79
C PHE A 80 5.43 -5.87 -6.12
N THR A 81 6.49 -5.95 -6.93
CA THR A 81 7.88 -5.96 -6.43
C THR A 81 8.43 -4.55 -6.53
N VAL A 82 9.02 -4.05 -5.44
CA VAL A 82 9.66 -2.73 -5.42
C VAL A 82 10.90 -2.78 -6.30
N GLY A 83 10.85 -2.11 -7.44
CA GLY A 83 12.01 -1.94 -8.32
C GLY A 83 13.04 -0.97 -7.75
N ASN A 84 14.05 -0.63 -8.54
CA ASN A 84 15.07 0.38 -8.18
C ASN A 84 14.53 1.84 -8.22
N GLY A 85 13.21 2.03 -8.36
CA GLY A 85 12.56 3.33 -8.30
C GLY A 85 12.69 3.97 -6.91
N TYR A 86 12.66 5.30 -6.87
CA TYR A 86 12.81 6.06 -5.63
C TYR A 86 11.50 6.14 -4.82
N GLN A 87 10.35 5.92 -5.46
CA GLN A 87 9.03 6.12 -4.87
C GLN A 87 8.01 5.11 -5.44
N VAL A 88 6.95 4.84 -4.69
CA VAL A 88 5.79 4.05 -5.15
C VAL A 88 4.53 4.88 -4.92
N PHE A 89 3.65 4.90 -5.90
CA PHE A 89 2.36 5.58 -5.83
C PHE A 89 1.22 4.56 -5.88
N ILE A 90 0.30 4.67 -4.93
CA ILE A 90 -0.91 3.85 -4.83
C ILE A 90 -2.11 4.74 -5.12
N HIS A 91 -2.83 4.47 -6.20
CA HIS A 91 -4.04 5.21 -6.55
C HIS A 91 -5.26 4.34 -6.24
N VAL A 92 -6.24 4.91 -5.52
CA VAL A 92 -7.47 4.23 -5.16
C VAL A 92 -8.66 4.98 -5.77
N ASN A 93 -9.21 4.42 -6.84
CA ASN A 93 -10.38 4.97 -7.55
C ASN A 93 -11.16 3.84 -8.23
N GLY A 94 -12.17 3.28 -7.55
CA GLY A 94 -12.88 2.07 -7.98
C GLY A 94 -12.03 0.78 -7.88
N THR A 95 -10.74 0.87 -8.20
CA THR A 95 -9.70 -0.16 -8.02
C THR A 95 -8.44 0.45 -7.39
N ILE A 96 -7.54 -0.39 -6.88
CA ILE A 96 -6.21 -0.04 -6.41
C ILE A 96 -5.20 -0.23 -7.56
N GLN A 97 -4.44 0.80 -7.89
CA GLN A 97 -3.39 0.77 -8.90
C GLN A 97 -2.06 1.14 -8.25
N VAL A 98 -0.97 0.52 -8.70
CA VAL A 98 0.39 0.78 -8.19
C VAL A 98 1.27 1.25 -9.35
N ALA A 99 1.98 2.35 -9.15
CA ALA A 99 2.99 2.90 -10.06
C ALA A 99 4.32 3.09 -9.31
N GLN A 100 5.44 3.02 -10.02
CA GLN A 100 6.80 3.15 -9.46
C GLN A 100 7.68 3.98 -10.38
#